data_AF-A0A8K0K6E0-F1
#
_entry.id   AF-A0A8K0K6E0-F1
#
_cell.length_a   1.000
_cell.length_b   1.000
_cell.length_c   1.000
_cell.angle_alpha   90.00
_cell.angle_beta   90.00
_cell.angle_gamma   90.00
#
_symmetry.space_group_name_H-M   'P 1'
#
loop_
_entity.id
_entity.type
_entity.pdbx_description
1 polymer ?
#
loop_
_entity_poly.entity_id
_entity_poly.type
_entity_poly.pdbx_seq_one_letter_code
_entity_poly.pdbx_strand_id
1 'polypeptide(L)'
;MRVLFLLSLLALCHGAPRDVCSDTNCARPSCSCFSTAIPGGLDVKDVPQMVMLTYDDAISQLLYDDYYSKNLFNRQNPNGCNISATFFTTHEYNEYHMTYQMYRQGHEIALHSITHKSDIDYWKEATVEELTAEYIGQRDILTKFGLLPAEALKGVRSPFLQLAGDNSFEWMKQNNIEHKPEIDYWKDATVEELTTEYIGQRDILTKFGLLPVDQT
;
A
#
# COMPACT_ATOMS: atom_id res chain seq x y z
N MET A 1 -5.98 11.40 -64.44
CA MET A 1 -6.70 11.32 -63.14
C MET A 1 -5.84 10.46 -62.21
N ARG A 2 -5.01 11.07 -61.35
CA ARG A 2 -4.12 10.35 -60.43
C ARG A 2 -4.90 10.08 -59.14
N VAL A 3 -5.21 8.81 -58.88
CA VAL A 3 -5.87 8.38 -57.64
C VAL A 3 -4.78 8.24 -56.58
N LEU A 4 -4.77 9.16 -55.61
CA LEU A 4 -3.94 9.09 -54.41
C LEU A 4 -4.63 8.13 -53.42
N PHE A 5 -4.04 6.96 -53.19
CA PHE A 5 -4.43 6.09 -52.07
C PHE A 5 -3.80 6.64 -50.78
N LEU A 6 -4.63 7.21 -49.92
CA LEU A 6 -4.28 7.52 -48.53
C LEU A 6 -4.31 6.21 -47.73
N LEU A 7 -3.14 5.67 -47.42
CA LEU A 7 -2.99 4.62 -46.41
C LEU A 7 -3.14 5.27 -45.03
N SER A 8 -4.30 5.11 -44.40
CA SER A 8 -4.47 5.42 -42.98
C SER A 8 -3.71 4.38 -42.15
N LEU A 9 -2.61 4.80 -41.53
CA LEU A 9 -1.99 4.06 -40.43
C LEU A 9 -2.97 4.03 -39.25
N LEU A 10 -3.76 2.97 -39.18
CA LEU A 10 -4.38 2.55 -37.93
C LEU A 10 -3.24 2.08 -37.02
N ALA A 11 -2.77 2.98 -36.16
CA ALA A 11 -1.95 2.61 -35.02
C ALA A 11 -2.82 1.75 -34.10
N LEU A 12 -2.80 0.44 -34.29
CA LEU A 12 -3.33 -0.49 -33.33
C LEU A 12 -2.45 -0.37 -32.08
N CYS A 13 -2.98 0.30 -31.06
CA CYS A 13 -2.43 0.27 -29.71
C CYS A 13 -2.61 -1.15 -29.15
N HIS A 14 -1.80 -2.10 -29.62
CA HIS A 14 -1.65 -3.39 -28.95
C HIS A 14 -0.75 -3.12 -27.74
N GLY A 15 -1.37 -2.82 -26.60
CA GLY A 15 -0.68 -2.99 -25.33
C GLY A 15 -0.10 -4.40 -25.30
N ALA A 16 1.20 -4.52 -25.01
CA ALA A 16 1.87 -5.81 -24.94
C ALA A 16 1.07 -6.74 -24.00
N PRO A 17 0.81 -8.01 -24.39
CA PRO A 17 0.19 -8.96 -23.49
C PRO A 17 1.05 -9.05 -22.22
N ARG A 18 0.48 -8.72 -21.06
CA ARG A 18 1.16 -8.98 -19.79
C ARG A 18 1.27 -10.50 -19.65
N ASP A 19 2.48 -11.01 -19.46
CA ASP A 19 2.72 -12.43 -19.26
C ASP A 19 1.86 -12.95 -18.09
N VAL A 20 1.26 -14.12 -18.27
CA VAL A 20 0.49 -14.78 -17.21
C VAL A 20 1.44 -15.11 -16.06
N CYS A 21 1.07 -14.73 -14.82
CA CYS A 21 1.88 -15.02 -13.65
C CYS A 21 1.96 -16.54 -13.43
N SER A 22 3.17 -17.03 -13.16
CA SER A 22 3.48 -18.44 -12.90
C SER A 22 4.67 -18.55 -11.97
N ASP A 23 4.85 -19.72 -11.35
CA ASP A 23 6.02 -19.97 -10.51
C ASP A 23 7.36 -19.90 -11.27
N THR A 24 7.32 -19.90 -12.60
CA THR A 24 8.52 -19.82 -13.44
C THR A 24 9.00 -18.39 -13.70
N ASN A 25 8.08 -17.42 -13.73
CA ASN A 25 8.40 -15.99 -13.94
C ASN A 25 8.15 -15.13 -12.69
N CYS A 26 7.58 -15.70 -11.63
CA CYS A 26 7.37 -15.06 -10.34
C CYS A 26 7.63 -16.07 -9.22
N ALA A 27 8.80 -15.99 -8.60
CA ALA A 27 9.20 -16.89 -7.52
C ALA A 27 9.51 -16.12 -6.23
N ARG A 28 9.15 -16.74 -5.10
CA ARG A 28 9.45 -16.25 -3.76
C ARG A 28 10.97 -16.24 -3.50
N PRO A 29 11.49 -15.36 -2.63
CA PRO A 29 10.76 -14.40 -1.77
C PRO A 29 10.49 -13.05 -2.45
N SER A 30 11.06 -12.81 -3.64
CA SER A 30 10.98 -11.52 -4.33
C SER A 30 9.67 -11.30 -5.08
N CYS A 31 8.88 -12.35 -5.31
CA CYS A 31 7.64 -12.29 -6.06
C CYS A 31 6.63 -13.34 -5.56
N SER A 32 5.35 -12.97 -5.55
CA SER A 32 4.23 -13.90 -5.35
C SER A 32 3.09 -13.54 -6.31
N CYS A 33 2.57 -14.55 -7.01
CA CYS A 33 1.37 -14.38 -7.82
C CYS A 33 0.14 -14.23 -6.93
N PHE A 34 -0.85 -13.45 -7.37
CA PHE A 34 -2.15 -13.40 -6.71
C PHE A 34 -2.77 -14.80 -6.64
N SER A 35 -3.06 -15.25 -5.42
CA SER A 35 -3.62 -16.56 -5.17
C SER A 35 -4.31 -16.60 -3.82
N THR A 36 -5.31 -17.47 -3.68
CA THR A 36 -5.88 -17.88 -2.40
C THR A 36 -5.16 -19.11 -1.82
N ALA A 37 -4.20 -19.67 -2.56
CA ALA A 37 -3.41 -20.81 -2.10
C ALA A 37 -2.44 -20.38 -0.98
N ILE A 38 -2.31 -21.24 0.02
CA ILE A 38 -1.40 -21.01 1.15
C ILE A 38 0.05 -20.96 0.64
N PRO A 39 0.84 -19.96 1.06
CA PRO A 39 2.24 -19.84 0.69
C PRO A 39 3.05 -21.08 1.08
N GLY A 40 3.89 -21.54 0.16
CA GLY A 40 4.69 -22.75 0.37
C GLY A 40 3.90 -24.06 0.40
N GLY A 41 2.58 -24.04 0.12
CA GLY A 41 1.76 -25.24 0.05
C GLY A 41 1.53 -25.92 1.40
N LEU A 42 1.57 -25.16 2.50
CA LEU A 42 1.33 -25.67 3.85
C LEU A 42 -0.14 -26.07 4.06
N ASP A 43 -0.39 -27.04 4.93
CA ASP A 43 -1.74 -27.36 5.39
C ASP A 43 -2.28 -26.20 6.24
N VAL A 44 -3.57 -25.86 6.09
CA VAL A 44 -4.24 -24.76 6.82
C VAL A 44 -4.01 -24.82 8.34
N LYS A 45 -4.02 -26.03 8.92
CA LYS A 45 -3.83 -26.26 10.37
C LYS A 45 -2.42 -25.88 10.87
N ASP A 46 -1.45 -25.82 9.96
CA ASP A 46 -0.05 -25.55 10.26
C ASP A 46 0.32 -24.07 9.97
N VAL A 47 -0.62 -23.28 9.42
CA VAL A 47 -0.42 -21.86 9.12
C VAL A 47 -0.80 -21.00 10.33
N PRO A 48 0.12 -20.15 10.84
CA PRO A 48 -0.25 -19.14 11.83
C PRO A 48 -1.23 -18.11 11.25
N GLN A 49 -2.37 -17.90 11.91
CA GLN A 49 -3.26 -16.81 11.54
C GLN A 49 -2.62 -15.47 11.94
N MET A 50 -2.26 -14.66 10.94
CA MET A 50 -1.79 -13.29 11.17
C MET A 50 -2.98 -12.35 11.29
N VAL A 51 -2.88 -11.37 12.19
CA VAL A 51 -3.85 -10.28 12.36
C VAL A 51 -3.08 -8.97 12.31
N MET A 52 -3.43 -8.09 11.38
CA MET A 52 -2.81 -6.77 11.24
C MET A 52 -3.72 -5.74 11.87
N LEU A 53 -3.28 -5.14 12.97
CA LEU A 53 -3.94 -3.98 13.56
C LEU A 53 -3.35 -2.73 12.91
N THR A 54 -4.20 -1.91 12.31
CA THR A 54 -3.78 -0.68 11.64
C THR A 54 -4.55 0.52 12.18
N TYR A 55 -3.86 1.64 12.30
CA TYR A 55 -4.43 2.93 12.69
C TYR A 55 -4.03 3.95 11.64
N ASP A 56 -4.99 4.74 11.19
CA ASP A 56 -4.77 5.80 10.22
C ASP A 56 -4.84 7.16 10.92
N ASP A 57 -4.22 8.16 10.29
CA ASP A 57 -4.14 9.56 10.72
C ASP A 57 -3.17 9.85 11.87
N ALA A 58 -3.25 11.08 12.38
CA ALA A 58 -2.29 11.68 13.29
C ALA A 58 -2.13 10.89 14.61
N ILE A 59 -0.87 10.68 15.01
CA ILE A 59 -0.54 10.16 16.33
C ILE A 59 -0.45 11.35 17.30
N SER A 60 -1.17 11.28 18.41
CA SER A 60 -1.14 12.29 19.47
C SER A 60 -1.03 11.65 20.85
N GLN A 61 -0.55 12.42 21.81
CA GLN A 61 -0.47 12.04 23.22
C GLN A 61 -1.86 11.64 23.76
N LEU A 62 -2.90 12.36 23.36
CA LEU A 62 -4.28 12.05 23.75
C LEU A 62 -4.67 10.62 23.33
N LEU A 63 -4.47 10.26 22.06
CA LEU A 63 -4.81 8.91 21.56
C LEU A 63 -3.91 7.84 22.19
N TYR A 64 -2.66 8.17 22.50
CA TYR A 64 -1.77 7.27 23.21
C TYR A 64 -2.28 6.94 24.62
N ASP A 65 -2.60 7.96 25.41
CA ASP A 65 -3.06 7.80 26.79
C ASP A 65 -4.44 7.16 26.85
N ASP A 66 -5.34 7.54 25.94
CA ASP A 66 -6.71 7.08 25.98
C ASP A 66 -6.92 5.73 25.31
N TYR A 67 -6.14 5.41 24.29
CA TYR A 67 -6.41 4.26 23.43
C TYR A 67 -5.21 3.32 23.27
N TYR A 68 -4.09 3.78 22.72
CA TYR A 68 -3.00 2.88 22.31
C TYR A 68 -2.36 2.16 23.50
N SER A 69 -2.08 2.89 24.58
CA SER A 69 -1.41 2.31 25.74
C SER A 69 -2.24 1.26 26.47
N LYS A 70 -3.56 1.45 26.51
CA LYS A 70 -4.49 0.53 27.16
C LYS A 70 -4.78 -0.70 26.29
N ASN A 71 -4.81 -0.52 24.97
CA ASN A 71 -5.26 -1.56 24.04
C ASN A 71 -4.10 -2.37 23.44
N LEU A 72 -2.93 -1.78 23.23
CA LEU A 72 -1.80 -2.45 22.58
C LEU A 72 -0.77 -2.96 23.59
N PHE A 73 -0.53 -2.24 24.68
CA PHE A 73 0.57 -2.60 25.58
C PHE A 73 0.23 -3.77 26.50
N ASN A 74 1.25 -4.53 26.90
CA ASN A 74 1.17 -5.73 27.73
C ASN A 74 0.38 -6.90 27.11
N ARG A 75 0.17 -6.89 25.79
CA ARG A 75 -0.34 -8.03 25.04
C ARG A 75 0.80 -8.72 24.31
N GLN A 76 0.81 -10.05 24.32
CA GLN A 76 1.86 -10.86 23.71
C GLN A 76 1.29 -11.84 22.69
N ASN A 77 2.05 -12.07 21.64
CA ASN A 77 1.85 -13.16 20.70
C ASN A 77 2.21 -14.51 21.36
N PRO A 78 1.79 -15.66 20.80
CA PRO A 78 2.13 -16.98 21.33
C PRO A 78 3.63 -17.26 21.47
N ASN A 79 4.48 -16.51 20.76
CA ASN A 79 5.93 -16.58 20.85
C ASN A 79 6.52 -15.77 22.02
N GLY A 80 5.70 -15.09 22.84
CA GLY A 80 6.11 -14.27 23.97
C GLY A 80 6.57 -12.85 23.61
N CYS A 81 6.65 -12.50 22.32
CA CYS A 81 6.90 -11.12 21.90
C CYS A 81 5.65 -10.27 22.11
N ASN A 82 5.84 -8.98 22.41
CA ASN A 82 4.72 -8.03 22.42
C ASN A 82 4.03 -7.99 21.05
N ILE A 83 2.71 -7.77 21.03
CA ILE A 83 2.02 -7.50 19.77
C ILE A 83 2.50 -6.17 19.17
N SER A 84 2.42 -6.06 17.86
CA SER A 84 2.68 -4.82 17.12
C SER A 84 1.45 -4.39 16.34
N ALA A 85 1.49 -3.15 15.86
CA ALA A 85 0.47 -2.53 15.02
C ALA A 85 1.18 -1.63 14.01
N THR A 86 0.51 -1.30 12.91
CA THR A 86 1.01 -0.41 11.86
C THR A 86 0.24 0.92 11.90
N PHE A 87 0.95 2.04 12.01
CA PHE A 87 0.37 3.38 12.03
C PHE A 87 0.63 4.08 10.71
N PHE A 88 -0.41 4.26 9.90
CA PHE A 88 -0.38 5.11 8.71
C PHE A 88 -0.65 6.55 9.15
N THR A 89 0.41 7.25 9.53
CA THR A 89 0.27 8.59 10.10
C THR A 89 0.18 9.65 9.01
N THR A 90 -0.57 10.72 9.25
CA THR A 90 -0.55 11.96 8.45
C THR A 90 0.49 12.95 9.02
N HIS A 91 0.79 14.04 8.30
CA HIS A 91 1.61 15.12 8.84
C HIS A 91 0.81 16.06 9.76
N GLU A 92 -0.41 16.45 9.34
CA GLU A 92 -1.23 17.42 10.06
C GLU A 92 -1.61 16.90 11.45
N TYR A 93 -1.42 17.73 12.49
CA TYR A 93 -1.67 17.41 13.90
C TYR A 93 -0.87 16.22 14.49
N ASN A 94 0.07 15.64 13.74
CA ASN A 94 0.89 14.54 14.23
C ASN A 94 1.97 15.02 15.20
N GLU A 95 1.97 14.46 16.41
CA GLU A 95 2.98 14.72 17.42
C GLU A 95 4.17 13.79 17.23
N TYR A 96 5.18 14.24 16.51
CA TYR A 96 6.36 13.44 16.15
C TYR A 96 7.08 12.77 17.33
N HIS A 97 7.05 13.37 18.51
CA HIS A 97 7.55 12.73 19.73
C HIS A 97 6.82 11.42 20.00
N MET A 98 5.49 11.41 19.88
CA MET A 98 4.68 10.23 20.07
C MET A 98 4.86 9.22 18.94
N THR A 99 5.00 9.68 17.68
CA THR A 99 5.40 8.79 16.57
C THR A 99 6.72 8.06 16.88
N TYR A 100 7.72 8.77 17.40
CA TYR A 100 8.99 8.17 17.82
C TYR A 100 8.80 7.16 18.95
N GLN A 101 7.97 7.46 19.95
CA GLN A 101 7.67 6.52 21.05
C GLN A 101 7.03 5.23 20.53
N MET A 102 6.04 5.34 19.64
CA MET A 102 5.37 4.17 19.04
C MET A 102 6.37 3.32 18.25
N TYR A 103 7.22 3.95 17.45
CA TYR A 103 8.30 3.25 16.74
C TYR A 103 9.27 2.54 17.70
N ARG A 104 9.71 3.22 18.77
CA ARG A 104 10.61 2.66 19.79
C ARG A 104 10.02 1.49 20.55
N GLN A 105 8.69 1.40 20.61
CA GLN A 105 7.95 0.29 21.22
C GLN A 105 7.75 -0.90 20.27
N GLY A 106 8.25 -0.82 19.03
CA GLY A 106 8.20 -1.90 18.04
C GLY A 106 6.97 -1.88 17.14
N HIS A 107 6.23 -0.77 17.10
CA HIS A 107 5.17 -0.57 16.12
C HIS A 107 5.76 -0.11 14.78
N GLU A 108 5.12 -0.51 13.68
CA GLU A 108 5.47 -0.04 12.34
C GLU A 108 4.88 1.37 12.13
N ILE A 109 5.68 2.29 11.59
CA ILE A 109 5.21 3.60 11.15
C ILE A 109 5.25 3.63 9.62
N ALA A 110 4.12 3.98 9.02
CA ALA A 110 3.88 4.00 7.59
C ALA A 110 3.35 5.37 7.16
N LEU A 111 3.38 5.61 5.85
CA LEU A 111 3.06 6.90 5.24
C LEU A 111 1.55 6.99 4.91
N HIS A 112 0.95 8.14 5.24
CA HIS A 112 -0.45 8.47 4.94
C HIS A 112 -0.61 9.89 4.39
N SER A 113 0.39 10.35 3.64
CA SER A 113 0.49 11.67 3.01
C SER A 113 0.76 12.84 3.97
N ILE A 114 1.25 13.95 3.41
CA ILE A 114 1.40 15.19 4.16
C ILE A 114 0.02 15.83 4.37
N THR A 115 -0.69 16.05 3.27
CA THR A 115 -1.81 16.99 3.29
C THR A 115 -3.13 16.34 3.66
N HIS A 116 -3.27 15.03 3.43
CA HIS A 116 -4.54 14.31 3.56
C HIS A 116 -5.74 15.10 2.97
N LYS A 117 -5.51 15.78 1.83
CA LYS A 117 -6.50 16.60 1.10
C LYS A 117 -7.83 15.86 1.03
N SER A 118 -8.91 16.50 1.46
CA SER A 118 -10.26 15.90 1.44
C SER A 118 -10.86 15.70 0.04
N ASP A 119 -10.14 16.13 -1.01
CA ASP A 119 -10.55 15.97 -2.39
C ASP A 119 -10.13 14.58 -2.89
N ILE A 120 -11.09 13.67 -3.08
CA ILE A 120 -10.83 12.31 -3.56
C ILE A 120 -10.35 12.33 -5.02
N ASP A 121 -10.82 13.27 -5.84
CA ASP A 121 -10.42 13.36 -7.25
C ASP A 121 -8.94 13.74 -7.36
N TYR A 122 -8.42 14.56 -6.43
CA TYR A 122 -6.98 14.81 -6.32
C TYR A 122 -6.17 13.51 -6.17
N TRP A 123 -6.57 12.61 -5.28
CA TRP A 123 -5.85 11.33 -5.09
C TRP A 123 -6.01 10.37 -6.26
N LYS A 124 -7.18 10.39 -6.91
CA LYS A 124 -7.49 9.56 -8.07
C LYS A 124 -6.68 9.97 -9.31
N GLU A 125 -6.44 11.26 -9.48
CA GLU A 125 -5.76 11.82 -10.65
C GLU A 125 -4.29 12.18 -10.39
N ALA A 126 -3.81 11.96 -9.16
CA ALA A 126 -2.46 12.34 -8.73
C ALA A 126 -1.38 11.80 -9.68
N THR A 127 -0.51 12.70 -10.10
CA THR A 127 0.70 12.39 -10.85
C THR A 127 1.75 11.75 -9.94
N VAL A 128 2.73 11.05 -10.54
CA VAL A 128 3.90 10.52 -9.80
C VAL A 128 4.63 11.62 -9.03
N GLU A 129 4.68 12.84 -9.56
CA GLU A 129 5.28 14.00 -8.91
C GLU A 129 4.49 14.44 -7.66
N GLU A 130 3.16 14.51 -7.75
CA GLU A 130 2.29 14.83 -6.61
C GLU A 130 2.37 13.75 -5.52
N LEU A 131 2.36 12.47 -5.91
CA LEU A 131 2.57 11.35 -4.96
C LEU A 131 3.95 11.44 -4.30
N THR A 132 4.99 11.83 -5.05
CA THR A 132 6.33 12.04 -4.50
C THR A 132 6.33 13.17 -3.47
N ALA A 133 5.70 14.30 -3.78
CA ALA A 133 5.58 15.42 -2.86
C ALA A 133 4.82 15.02 -1.59
N GLU A 134 3.75 14.25 -1.71
CA GLU A 134 2.92 13.82 -0.57
C GLU A 134 3.60 12.78 0.31
N TYR A 135 4.21 11.74 -0.26
CA TYR A 135 4.68 10.60 0.53
C TYR A 135 6.18 10.62 0.78
N ILE A 136 7.00 11.01 -0.20
CA ILE A 136 8.45 11.12 0.03
C ILE A 136 8.76 12.38 0.84
N GLY A 137 8.03 13.47 0.58
CA GLY A 137 8.05 14.62 1.49
C GLY A 137 7.68 14.23 2.92
N GLN A 138 6.66 13.38 3.10
CA GLN A 138 6.30 12.87 4.43
C GLN A 138 7.40 12.00 5.06
N ARG A 139 8.03 11.12 4.27
CA ARG A 139 9.17 10.30 4.72
C ARG A 139 10.31 11.18 5.24
N ASP A 140 10.61 12.27 4.55
CA ASP A 140 11.64 13.23 4.97
C ASP A 140 11.25 13.96 6.26
N ILE A 141 9.98 14.36 6.38
CA ILE A 141 9.42 14.97 7.59
C ILE A 141 9.52 14.02 8.79
N LEU A 142 9.11 12.76 8.64
CA LEU A 142 9.19 11.75 9.70
C LEU A 142 10.64 11.44 10.07
N THR A 143 11.54 11.35 9.09
CA THR A 143 12.97 11.15 9.34
C THR A 143 13.57 12.30 10.15
N LYS A 144 13.23 13.54 9.78
CA LYS A 144 13.77 14.74 10.42
C LYS A 144 13.17 15.02 11.79
N PHE A 145 11.85 15.00 11.91
CA PHE A 145 11.15 15.44 13.12
C PHE A 145 10.75 14.28 14.04
N GLY A 146 10.45 13.11 13.48
CA GLY A 146 10.17 11.89 14.23
C GLY A 146 11.41 11.03 14.51
N LEU A 147 12.59 11.42 14.02
CA LEU A 147 13.85 10.70 14.21
C LEU A 147 13.79 9.22 13.80
N LEU A 148 12.97 8.91 12.79
CA LEU A 148 12.84 7.57 12.25
C LEU A 148 13.87 7.33 11.15
N PRO A 149 14.46 6.13 11.06
CA PRO A 149 15.27 5.77 9.91
C PRO A 149 14.41 5.68 8.66
N ALA A 150 14.84 6.32 7.57
CA ALA A 150 14.08 6.38 6.31
C ALA A 150 13.80 4.97 5.75
N GLU A 151 14.73 4.03 5.94
CA GLU A 151 14.61 2.63 5.54
C GLU A 151 13.53 1.84 6.30
N ALA A 152 13.05 2.33 7.44
CA ALA A 152 11.92 1.75 8.15
C ALA A 152 10.56 2.26 7.63
N LEU A 153 10.54 3.36 6.87
CA LEU A 153 9.32 4.02 6.38
C LEU A 153 8.97 3.50 4.98
N LYS A 154 8.50 2.26 4.91
CA LYS A 154 8.22 1.56 3.65
C LYS A 154 6.75 1.40 3.33
N GLY A 155 5.90 1.23 4.34
CA GLY A 155 4.46 1.08 4.16
C GLY A 155 3.82 2.38 3.69
N VAL A 156 2.80 2.26 2.84
CA VAL A 156 1.92 3.37 2.45
C VAL A 156 0.47 2.91 2.43
N ARG A 157 -0.44 3.82 2.76
CA ARG A 157 -1.87 3.72 2.50
C ARG A 157 -2.35 5.06 1.97
N SER A 158 -3.12 5.08 0.89
CA SER A 158 -3.65 6.34 0.37
C SER A 158 -4.80 6.88 1.22
N PRO A 159 -4.90 8.20 1.42
CA PRO A 159 -6.09 8.85 1.96
C PRO A 159 -7.35 8.38 1.25
N PHE A 160 -8.41 8.12 2.03
CA PHE A 160 -9.69 7.59 1.54
C PHE A 160 -9.59 6.29 0.74
N LEU A 161 -8.48 5.55 0.87
CA LEU A 161 -8.19 4.33 0.12
C LEU A 161 -8.22 4.55 -1.40
N GLN A 162 -7.89 5.76 -1.85
CA GLN A 162 -7.94 6.15 -3.26
C GLN A 162 -6.54 6.10 -3.89
N LEU A 163 -6.30 5.12 -4.77
CA LEU A 163 -5.10 5.06 -5.61
C LEU A 163 -5.24 5.89 -6.88
N ALA A 164 -4.11 6.30 -7.45
CA ALA A 164 -3.97 7.01 -8.71
C ALA A 164 -3.71 6.06 -9.91
N GLY A 165 -4.29 4.86 -9.88
CA GLY A 165 -4.07 3.84 -10.91
C GLY A 165 -2.59 3.48 -11.09
N ASP A 166 -2.14 3.42 -12.35
CA ASP A 166 -0.76 3.05 -12.70
C ASP A 166 0.29 4.04 -12.10
N ASN A 167 -0.07 5.31 -11.87
CA ASN A 167 0.83 6.28 -11.24
C ASN A 167 1.22 5.88 -9.82
N SER A 168 0.29 5.31 -9.03
CA SER A 168 0.58 4.85 -7.68
C SER A 168 1.63 3.74 -7.68
N PHE A 169 1.46 2.74 -8.55
CA PHE A 169 2.39 1.61 -8.61
C PHE A 169 3.75 1.99 -9.20
N GLU A 170 3.76 2.87 -10.22
CA GLU A 170 4.99 3.44 -10.77
C GLU A 170 5.77 4.22 -9.71
N TRP A 171 5.08 5.11 -8.98
CA TRP A 171 5.67 5.86 -7.87
C TRP A 171 6.23 4.94 -6.78
N MET A 172 5.48 3.92 -6.36
CA MET A 172 5.93 2.99 -5.32
C MET A 172 7.20 2.26 -5.74
N LYS A 173 7.24 1.77 -6.99
CA LYS A 173 8.39 1.08 -7.55
C LYS A 173 9.63 1.99 -7.61
N GLN A 174 9.47 3.23 -8.06
CA GLN A 174 10.57 4.19 -8.15
C GLN A 174 11.18 4.55 -6.78
N ASN A 175 10.38 4.50 -5.71
CA ASN A 175 10.77 4.98 -4.39
C ASN A 175 10.96 3.88 -3.33
N ASN A 176 10.96 2.60 -3.75
CA ASN A 176 11.08 1.44 -2.88
C ASN A 176 10.05 1.47 -1.72
N ILE A 177 8.79 1.68 -2.09
CA ILE A 177 7.65 1.69 -1.18
C ILE A 177 6.92 0.36 -1.30
N GLU A 178 6.54 -0.19 -0.16
CA GLU A 178 5.74 -1.40 -0.04
C GLU A 178 4.27 -0.98 0.12
N HIS A 179 3.41 -1.40 -0.82
CA HIS A 179 1.97 -1.21 -0.68
C HIS A 179 1.45 -2.07 0.47
N LYS A 180 0.77 -1.46 1.44
CA LYS A 180 0.02 -2.19 2.46
C LYS A 180 -1.45 -2.22 2.06
N PRO A 181 -2.09 -3.40 2.03
CA PRO A 181 -3.40 -3.55 1.41
C PRO A 181 -4.43 -2.59 2.01
N GLU A 182 -5.10 -1.89 1.11
CA GLU A 182 -6.30 -1.09 1.34
C GLU A 182 -7.49 -2.06 1.32
N ILE A 183 -7.86 -2.58 2.48
CA ILE A 183 -8.91 -3.61 2.54
C ILE A 183 -10.28 -2.94 2.42
N ASP A 184 -10.94 -3.10 1.28
CA ASP A 184 -12.39 -3.09 1.21
C ASP A 184 -12.88 -4.34 0.46
N TYR A 185 -13.15 -5.43 1.19
CA TYR A 185 -13.90 -6.55 0.65
C TYR A 185 -14.95 -7.10 1.60
N TRP A 186 -16.19 -6.97 1.15
CA TRP A 186 -17.30 -7.82 1.53
C TRP A 186 -17.22 -9.15 0.76
N LYS A 187 -16.61 -10.18 1.37
CA LYS A 187 -16.98 -11.63 1.37
C LYS A 187 -15.75 -12.56 1.38
N ASP A 188 -15.65 -13.34 2.45
CA ASP A 188 -15.16 -14.72 2.61
C ASP A 188 -13.81 -15.17 2.01
N ALA A 189 -12.95 -14.30 1.48
CA ALA A 189 -11.62 -14.68 0.99
C ALA A 189 -10.48 -13.90 1.65
N THR A 190 -9.56 -14.61 2.30
CA THR A 190 -8.25 -14.11 2.74
C THR A 190 -7.29 -14.12 1.55
N VAL A 191 -6.72 -12.97 1.21
CA VAL A 191 -5.74 -12.78 0.12
C VAL A 191 -4.37 -12.46 0.73
N GLU A 192 -3.29 -13.04 0.20
CA GLU A 192 -1.90 -12.75 0.63
C GLU A 192 -1.42 -11.37 0.14
N GLU A 193 -0.48 -10.74 0.86
CA GLU A 193 0.22 -9.53 0.40
C GLU A 193 0.94 -9.79 -0.96
N LEU A 194 0.78 -8.86 -1.91
CA LEU A 194 1.22 -9.02 -3.29
C LEU A 194 2.43 -8.14 -3.60
N THR A 195 3.29 -8.62 -4.49
CA THR A 195 4.34 -7.80 -5.10
C THR A 195 3.76 -6.97 -6.26
N THR A 196 4.13 -5.69 -6.33
CA THR A 196 3.63 -4.72 -7.32
C THR A 196 3.87 -5.13 -8.78
N GLU A 197 4.81 -6.03 -9.04
CA GLU A 197 5.15 -6.54 -10.37
C GLU A 197 4.02 -7.37 -11.02
N TYR A 198 3.14 -8.00 -10.23
CA TYR A 198 2.04 -8.83 -10.73
C TYR A 198 0.64 -8.41 -10.25
N ILE A 199 0.48 -7.15 -9.81
CA ILE A 199 -0.82 -6.50 -9.59
C ILE A 199 -1.56 -6.27 -10.95
N GLY A 200 -1.18 -7.00 -12.00
CA GLY A 200 -1.66 -6.86 -13.37
C GLY A 200 -2.91 -7.66 -13.74
N GLN A 201 -3.63 -8.27 -12.80
CA GLN A 201 -4.98 -8.80 -13.09
C GLN A 201 -6.01 -7.66 -13.00
N ARG A 202 -5.97 -6.75 -13.99
CA ARG A 202 -6.90 -5.61 -14.13
C ARG A 202 -8.36 -6.05 -13.97
N ASP A 203 -8.77 -7.16 -14.57
CA ASP A 203 -10.15 -7.67 -14.48
C ASP A 203 -10.62 -7.99 -13.06
N ILE A 204 -9.69 -8.32 -12.16
CA ILE A 204 -9.99 -8.62 -10.76
C ILE A 204 -10.01 -7.33 -9.96
N LEU A 205 -9.02 -6.45 -10.12
CA LEU A 205 -8.95 -5.17 -9.39
C LEU A 205 -10.09 -4.20 -9.74
N THR A 206 -10.57 -4.19 -10.99
CA THR A 206 -11.74 -3.41 -11.40
C THR A 206 -13.04 -3.97 -10.84
N LYS A 207 -13.16 -5.30 -10.69
CA LYS A 207 -14.32 -5.98 -10.09
C LYS A 207 -14.49 -5.68 -8.60
N PHE A 208 -13.52 -4.98 -8.04
CA PHE A 208 -13.22 -4.96 -6.64
C PHE A 208 -12.78 -3.56 -6.13
N GLY A 209 -12.89 -2.54 -6.98
CA GLY A 209 -12.74 -1.13 -6.58
C GLY A 209 -11.31 -0.59 -6.48
N LEU A 210 -10.27 -1.40 -6.75
CA LEU A 210 -8.87 -1.01 -6.62
C LEU A 210 -8.29 -0.32 -7.87
N LEU A 211 -9.06 -0.23 -8.95
CA LEU A 211 -8.74 0.54 -10.16
C LEU A 211 -9.99 1.28 -10.67
N PRO A 212 -9.85 2.48 -11.26
CA PRO A 212 -10.97 3.20 -11.86
C PRO A 212 -11.66 2.37 -12.95
N VAL A 213 -12.99 2.33 -12.91
CA VAL A 213 -13.85 1.53 -13.80
C VAL A 213 -13.96 2.12 -15.23
N ASP A 214 -13.57 3.38 -15.45
CA ASP A 214 -13.87 4.08 -16.70
C ASP A 214 -12.63 4.31 -17.57
N GLN A 215 -12.28 3.31 -18.38
CA GLN A 215 -11.77 3.49 -19.75
C GLN A 215 -12.24 2.32 -20.61
N THR A 216 -13.53 2.33 -20.98
CA THR A 216 -14.06 1.60 -22.14
C THR A 216 -13.81 2.36 -23.42
#